data_AF-A0A967K2Q5-F1
#
_entry.id   AF-A0A967K2Q5-F1
#
_cell.length_a   1.000
_cell.length_b   1.000
_cell.length_c   1.000
_cell.angle_alpha   90.00
_cell.angle_beta   90.00
_cell.angle_gamma   90.00
#
_symmetry.space_group_name_H-M   'P 1'
#
loop_
_entity.id
_entity.type
_entity.pdbx_description
1 polymer ?
#
loop_
_entity_poly.entity_id
_entity_poly.type
_entity_poly.pdbx_seq_one_letter_code
_entity_poly.pdbx_strand_id
1 'polypeptide(L)' 'REFVLPEGWEQRETLVHFGGVSSAFYVWVNGEFVGYSQGSRLPAEFRITPYLRNGSNVIAVEVYR' A
#
# COMPACT_ATOMS: atom_id res chain seq x y z
N ARG A 1 7.72 -0.09 6.19
CA ARG A 1 7.20 -1.02 7.24
C ARG A 1 7.15 -2.42 6.66
N GLU A 2 7.59 -3.43 7.42
CA GLU A 2 7.47 -4.83 7.01
C GLU A 2 6.19 -5.48 7.57
N PHE A 3 5.65 -6.46 6.84
CA PHE A 3 4.50 -7.26 7.24
C PHE A 3 4.56 -8.66 6.61
N VAL A 4 3.92 -9.64 7.22
CA VAL A 4 3.86 -11.02 6.73
C VAL A 4 2.42 -11.34 6.33
N LEU A 5 2.24 -11.95 5.17
CA LEU A 5 0.93 -12.43 4.75
C LEU A 5 0.57 -13.75 5.48
N PRO A 6 -0.68 -13.93 5.93
CA PRO A 6 -1.15 -15.21 6.44
C PRO A 6 -1.06 -16.31 5.38
N GLU A 7 -0.98 -17.56 5.83
CA GLU A 7 -1.01 -18.72 4.93
C GLU A 7 -2.35 -18.77 4.15
N GLY A 8 -2.28 -19.09 2.85
CA GLY A 8 -3.47 -19.15 1.98
C GLY A 8 -4.03 -17.80 1.50
N TRP A 9 -3.29 -16.69 1.67
CA TRP A 9 -3.73 -15.35 1.24
C TRP A 9 -3.62 -15.10 -0.28
N GLU A 10 -2.93 -15.98 -1.01
CA GLU A 10 -2.52 -15.84 -2.42
C GLU A 10 -3.66 -15.62 -3.44
N GLN A 11 -4.90 -15.97 -3.09
CA GLN A 11 -6.06 -15.87 -3.99
C GLN A 11 -7.05 -14.76 -3.63
N ARG A 12 -6.66 -13.84 -2.73
CA ARG A 12 -7.53 -12.75 -2.28
C ARG A 12 -7.12 -11.43 -2.92
N GLU A 13 -8.11 -10.67 -3.36
CA GLU A 13 -7.86 -9.27 -3.67
C GLU A 13 -7.49 -8.53 -2.38
N THR A 14 -6.31 -7.90 -2.39
CA THR A 14 -5.77 -7.18 -1.24
C THR A 14 -5.62 -5.72 -1.60
N LEU A 15 -6.24 -4.87 -0.79
CA LEU A 15 -6.20 -3.42 -0.90
C LEU A 15 -5.48 -2.86 0.32
N VAL A 16 -4.69 -1.80 0.12
CA VAL A 16 -4.24 -0.95 1.23
C VAL A 16 -5.16 0.24 1.34
N HIS A 17 -5.66 0.51 2.54
CA HIS A 17 -6.54 1.63 2.84
C HIS A 17 -5.80 2.67 3.70
N PHE A 18 -5.75 3.90 3.20
CA PHE A 18 -5.25 5.06 3.92
C PHE A 18 -6.44 5.90 4.38
N GLY A 19 -6.75 5.90 5.68
CA GLY A 19 -7.92 6.60 6.23
C GLY A 19 -7.83 8.14 6.18
N GLY A 20 -6.64 8.69 5.95
CA GLY A 20 -6.42 10.11 5.73
C GLY A 20 -4.93 10.43 5.72
N VAL A 21 -4.49 11.10 4.67
CA VAL A 21 -3.12 11.61 4.53
C VAL A 21 -3.19 13.11 4.24
N SER A 22 -2.18 13.86 4.66
CA SER A 22 -2.03 15.28 4.35
C SER A 22 -0.56 15.52 3.99
N SER A 23 -0.20 16.06 2.82
CA SER A 23 -1.01 16.66 1.73
C SER A 23 -1.11 15.80 0.46
N ALA A 24 -0.02 15.12 0.09
CA ALA A 24 0.07 14.16 -1.02
C ALA A 24 1.07 13.06 -0.69
N PHE A 25 0.93 11.88 -1.29
CA PHE A 25 1.84 10.77 -1.02
C PHE A 25 1.94 9.77 -2.16
N TYR A 26 3.08 9.09 -2.21
CA TYR A 26 3.38 7.98 -3.09
C TYR A 26 3.46 6.69 -2.29
N VAL A 27 3.06 5.57 -2.90
CA VAL A 27 3.04 4.25 -2.28
C VAL A 27 3.88 3.27 -3.09
N TRP A 28 4.70 2.50 -2.39
CA TRP A 28 5.45 1.38 -2.95
C TRP A 28 5.24 0.12 -2.14
N VAL A 29 5.21 -1.03 -2.82
CA VAL A 29 5.17 -2.36 -2.21
C VAL A 29 6.31 -3.18 -2.80
N ASN A 30 7.15 -3.75 -1.95
CA ASN A 30 8.33 -4.53 -2.32
C ASN A 30 9.28 -3.81 -3.31
N GLY A 31 9.33 -2.48 -3.26
CA GLY A 31 10.12 -1.64 -4.15
C GLY A 31 9.43 -1.24 -5.45
N GLU A 32 8.27 -1.82 -5.75
CA GLU A 32 7.46 -1.48 -6.92
C GLU A 32 6.50 -0.33 -6.63
N PHE A 33 6.38 0.59 -7.58
CA PHE A 33 5.46 1.72 -7.48
C PHE A 33 4.01 1.26 -7.62
N VAL A 34 3.18 1.57 -6.63
CA VAL A 34 1.77 1.19 -6.61
C VAL A 34 0.88 2.34 -7.09
N GLY A 35 1.15 3.56 -6.60
CA GLY A 35 0.31 4.70 -6.91
C GLY A 35 0.62 5.96 -6.12
N TYR A 36 -0.11 7.01 -6.48
CA TYR A 36 -0.04 8.34 -5.88
C TYR A 36 -1.44 8.80 -5.50
N SER A 37 -1.56 9.55 -4.41
CA SER A 37 -2.80 10.24 -4.06
C SER A 37 -2.51 11.62 -3.48
N GLN A 38 -3.39 12.56 -3.79
CA GLN A 38 -3.35 13.95 -3.35
C GLN A 38 -4.74 14.38 -2.92
N GLY A 39 -4.82 15.02 -1.76
CA GLY A 39 -6.09 15.41 -1.17
C GLY A 39 -6.03 15.21 0.34
N SER A 40 -6.08 16.32 1.07
CA SER A 40 -6.12 16.25 2.53
C SER A 40 -7.46 15.68 2.98
N ARG A 41 -7.43 14.65 3.84
CA ARG A 41 -8.60 14.12 4.58
C ARG A 41 -9.61 13.30 3.77
N LEU A 42 -9.25 12.85 2.57
CA LEU A 42 -10.01 11.80 1.88
C LEU A 42 -9.32 10.45 2.04
N PRO A 43 -10.09 9.35 2.17
CA PRO A 43 -9.50 8.03 2.14
C PRO A 43 -8.92 7.74 0.75
N ALA A 44 -7.84 6.97 0.71
CA ALA A 44 -7.24 6.50 -0.53
C ALA A 44 -6.99 4.99 -0.46
N GLU A 45 -7.38 4.28 -1.52
CA GLU A 45 -7.24 2.83 -1.61
C GLU A 45 -6.43 2.45 -2.84
N PHE A 46 -5.56 1.47 -2.68
CA PHE A 46 -4.76 0.94 -3.76
C PHE A 46 -4.79 -0.58 -3.76
N ARG A 47 -5.04 -1.19 -4.92
CA ARG A 47 -4.95 -2.63 -5.09
C ARG A 47 -3.48 -3.04 -5.08
N ILE A 48 -3.06 -3.77 -4.05
CA ILE A 48 -1.67 -4.21 -3.88
C ILE A 48 -1.44 -5.67 -4.25
N THR A 49 -2.50 -6.44 -4.53
CA THR A 49 -2.42 -7.86 -4.91
C THR A 49 -1.28 -8.21 -5.87
N PRO A 50 -1.05 -7.51 -7.00
CA PRO A 50 -0.01 -7.91 -7.95
C PRO A 50 1.42 -7.68 -7.46
N TYR A 51 1.62 -6.90 -6.39
CA TYR A 51 2.93 -6.57 -5.83
C TYR A 51 3.29 -7.43 -4.61
N LEU A 52 2.37 -8.28 -4.15
CA LEU A 52 2.55 -9.11 -2.97
C LEU A 52 3.34 -10.38 -3.31
N ARG A 53 4.15 -10.83 -2.35
CA ARG A 53 4.86 -12.11 -2.40
C ARG A 53 4.60 -12.93 -1.14
N ASN A 54 4.81 -14.23 -1.22
CA ASN A 54 4.69 -15.11 -0.06
C ASN A 54 5.69 -14.73 1.03
N GLY A 55 5.24 -14.79 2.29
CA GLY A 55 6.06 -14.42 3.45
C GLY A 55 6.14 -12.90 3.67
N SER A 56 7.37 -12.39 3.79
CA SER A 56 7.63 -10.99 4.19
C SER A 56 7.50 -10.01 3.02
N ASN A 57 6.72 -8.96 3.25
CA ASN A 57 6.46 -7.86 2.34
C ASN A 57 6.83 -6.53 2.99
N VAL A 58 7.23 -5.57 2.17
CA VAL A 58 7.56 -4.22 2.62
C VAL A 58 6.64 -3.22 1.94
N ILE A 59 6.03 -2.33 2.73
CA ILE A 59 5.33 -1.15 2.23
C ILE A 59 6.10 0.11 2.60
N ALA A 60 6.31 1.00 1.62
CA ALA A 60 6.94 2.29 1.81
C ALA A 60 5.98 3.39 1.33
N VAL A 61 6.01 4.52 2.03
CA VAL A 61 5.16 5.67 1.75
C VAL A 61 6.02 6.92 1.87
N GLU A 62 6.01 7.74 0.82
CA GLU A 62 6.67 9.05 0.78
C GLU A 62 5.58 10.11 0.85
N VAL A 63 5.60 10.93 1.90
CA VAL A 63 4.57 11.93 2.17
C VAL A 63 5.16 13.32 1.98
N TYR A 64 4.47 14.13 1.18
CA TYR A 64 4.77 15.54 0.97
C TYR A 64 4.02 16.38 2.01
N ARG A 65 4.65 17.47 2.45
CA ARG A 65 4.08 18.46 3.36
C ARG A 65 3.63 19.68 2.57
#